data_AF-A0A8J3IIE2-F1
#
_entry.id   AF-A0A8J3IIE2-F1
#
_cell.length_a   1.000
_cell.length_b   1.000
_cell.length_c   1.000
_cell.angle_alpha   90.00
_cell.angle_beta   90.00
_cell.angle_gamma   90.00
#
_symmetry.space_group_name_H-M   'P 1'
#
loop_
_entity.id
_entity.type
_entity.pdbx_description
1 polymer ?
#
loop_
_entity_poly.entity_id
_entity_poly.type
_entity_poly.pdbx_seq_one_letter_code
_entity_poly.pdbx_strand_id
1 'polypeptide(L)'
;MSTETSVEAEGQENLRPNTIGLPGVLFQSITTMAPASAVAASLSPALAATGIALPLAAIVALIVCSLIALSIGSLAKYLPSAGGYFTYVSRSLGVQSGWVTGWLFNLAYLLIVPFQLLVLGPTMEDFMKTTFHISLGWYTWFVVFAIIVFLLTYFGVKISADAGVILGSIEIAVFVLLSLWLIFTAGSNNTIGAFNPANSALPGLGGWQGVLFGMIFVLLAFAGFESSAPLAEEAHNPRRTVPRAILLAAVCIGLFYVLCSYAAVVGWGPANIGKYGSDPSPWVTMAGRVWGPFQIIVILAILNSALANANAGVNAATRVMYAMGRTRTLPAIFAHLNKHQVPDFSIILAMIIALVCGLVPGFVYDPLTAFALLGTIIILPIILVYIATCISVPVFYRREHPEEFNVLRHIVVPVIPLLIMLFVLYLQLVPLPAAPLNLAAPIVGVWLVIGIVIAVVLNSRSPELLAAGRKVYVEGEEE
;
A
#
# COMPACT_ATOMS: atom_id res chain seq x y z
N MET A 1 20.87 -55.99 15.86
CA MET A 1 19.41 -55.80 15.71
C MET A 1 19.02 -54.62 16.57
N SER A 2 19.04 -53.43 15.98
CA SER A 2 18.52 -52.17 16.55
C SER A 2 18.68 -51.11 15.46
N THR A 3 17.78 -51.13 14.49
CA THR A 3 17.63 -50.08 13.48
C THR A 3 16.83 -48.95 14.12
N GLU A 4 17.51 -47.86 14.46
CA GLU A 4 16.86 -46.58 14.76
C GLU A 4 16.35 -46.00 13.44
N THR A 5 15.04 -46.08 13.24
CA THR A 5 14.33 -45.34 12.20
C THR A 5 14.31 -43.87 12.57
N SER A 6 15.21 -43.09 11.97
CA SER A 6 15.08 -41.64 11.87
C SER A 6 13.81 -41.32 11.09
N VAL A 7 12.82 -40.76 11.78
CA VAL A 7 11.62 -40.19 11.16
C VAL A 7 12.08 -38.98 10.35
N GLU A 8 12.12 -39.13 9.03
CA GLU A 8 12.25 -38.02 8.08
C GLU A 8 11.12 -37.02 8.36
N ALA A 9 11.49 -35.78 8.67
CA ALA A 9 10.56 -34.67 8.78
C ALA A 9 9.94 -34.43 7.39
N GLU A 10 8.64 -34.72 7.26
CA GLU A 10 7.84 -34.42 6.08
C GLU A 10 7.90 -32.91 5.75
N GLY A 11 8.60 -32.59 4.65
CA GLY A 11 8.24 -31.56 3.68
C GLY A 11 7.86 -30.18 4.21
N GLN A 12 8.82 -29.43 4.75
CA GLN A 12 8.77 -27.97 4.58
C GLN A 12 8.95 -27.66 3.10
N GLU A 13 7.86 -27.38 2.37
CA GLU A 13 7.95 -26.68 1.08
C GLU A 13 8.49 -25.26 1.34
N ASN A 14 9.82 -25.13 1.42
CA ASN A 14 10.50 -23.85 1.49
C ASN A 14 10.37 -23.14 0.13
N LEU A 15 10.17 -21.82 0.15
CA LEU A 15 10.13 -21.00 -1.05
C LEU A 15 11.46 -21.13 -1.80
N ARG A 16 11.43 -21.18 -3.14
CA ARG A 16 12.63 -21.44 -3.95
C ARG A 16 13.60 -20.26 -3.82
N PRO A 17 14.77 -20.45 -3.16
CA PRO A 17 15.71 -19.35 -2.96
C PRO A 17 16.36 -18.93 -4.27
N ASN A 18 16.80 -17.67 -4.35
CA ASN A 18 17.53 -17.09 -5.49
C ASN A 18 16.78 -17.11 -6.84
N THR A 19 15.45 -16.97 -6.84
CA THR A 19 14.65 -16.93 -8.06
C THR A 19 14.40 -15.52 -8.58
N ILE A 20 14.46 -14.49 -7.71
CA ILE A 20 14.10 -13.11 -8.07
C ILE A 20 15.28 -12.15 -7.89
N GLY A 21 15.65 -11.45 -8.96
CA GLY A 21 16.66 -10.38 -8.94
C GLY A 21 16.12 -9.03 -8.46
N LEU A 22 17.01 -8.05 -8.27
CA LEU A 22 16.65 -6.68 -7.84
C LEU A 22 15.51 -6.05 -8.68
N PRO A 23 15.48 -6.16 -10.03
CA PRO A 23 14.39 -5.59 -10.81
C PRO A 23 13.03 -6.20 -10.47
N GLY A 24 12.95 -7.52 -10.29
CA GLY A 24 11.70 -8.21 -9.93
C GLY A 24 11.23 -7.85 -8.52
N VAL A 25 12.15 -7.78 -7.56
CA VAL A 25 11.86 -7.37 -6.18
C VAL A 25 11.39 -5.91 -6.12
N LEU A 26 12.09 -5.00 -6.81
CA LEU A 26 11.71 -3.59 -6.94
C LEU A 26 10.33 -3.44 -7.61
N PHE A 27 10.09 -4.21 -8.66
CA PHE A 27 8.85 -4.16 -9.41
C PHE A 27 7.64 -4.62 -8.58
N GLN A 28 7.81 -5.59 -7.68
CA GLN A 28 6.75 -5.97 -6.75
C GLN A 28 6.26 -4.79 -5.91
N SER A 29 7.20 -4.02 -5.33
CA SER A 29 6.88 -2.79 -4.59
C SER A 29 6.16 -1.77 -5.47
N ILE A 30 6.67 -1.54 -6.69
CA ILE A 30 6.07 -0.60 -7.65
C ILE A 30 4.63 -1.01 -7.99
N THR A 31 4.40 -2.28 -8.32
CA THR A 31 3.08 -2.82 -8.67
C THR A 31 2.08 -2.67 -7.53
N THR A 32 2.55 -2.88 -6.29
CA THR A 32 1.68 -2.79 -5.11
C THR A 32 1.26 -1.35 -4.83
N MET A 33 2.10 -0.36 -5.18
CA MET A 33 1.73 1.06 -5.12
C MET A 33 0.79 1.50 -6.25
N ALA A 34 0.74 0.77 -7.38
CA ALA A 34 -0.06 1.10 -8.57
C ALA A 34 0.11 2.54 -9.04
N PRO A 35 1.28 2.94 -9.59
CA PRO A 35 1.63 4.34 -9.75
C PRO A 35 0.59 5.16 -10.53
N ALA A 36 0.08 4.62 -11.65
CA ALA A 36 -0.94 5.28 -12.45
C ALA A 36 -2.30 5.37 -11.73
N SER A 37 -2.76 4.28 -11.09
CA SER A 37 -4.00 4.29 -10.30
C SER A 37 -3.91 5.25 -9.12
N ALA A 38 -2.80 5.22 -8.38
CA ALA A 38 -2.58 6.06 -7.21
C ALA A 38 -2.51 7.56 -7.57
N VAL A 39 -1.86 7.91 -8.69
CA VAL A 39 -1.86 9.28 -9.20
C VAL A 39 -3.26 9.72 -9.62
N ALA A 40 -4.00 8.84 -10.29
CA ALA A 40 -5.33 9.15 -10.79
C ALA A 40 -6.39 9.32 -9.68
N ALA A 41 -6.32 8.47 -8.65
CA ALA A 41 -7.36 8.39 -7.63
C ALA A 41 -6.98 9.05 -6.30
N SER A 42 -5.74 8.86 -5.81
CA SER A 42 -5.34 9.34 -4.47
C SER A 42 -4.97 10.83 -4.44
N LEU A 43 -4.60 11.44 -5.57
CA LEU A 43 -4.29 12.88 -5.60
C LEU A 43 -5.55 13.76 -5.49
N SER A 44 -6.71 13.29 -5.96
CA SER A 44 -7.98 14.04 -5.87
C SER A 44 -8.38 14.38 -4.43
N PRO A 45 -8.46 13.43 -3.48
CA PRO A 45 -8.73 13.75 -2.09
C PRO A 45 -7.56 14.51 -1.41
N ALA A 46 -6.30 14.28 -1.83
CA ALA A 46 -5.16 15.07 -1.34
C ALA A 46 -5.29 16.56 -1.69
N LEU A 47 -5.75 16.85 -2.91
CA LEU A 47 -5.96 18.20 -3.44
C LEU A 47 -7.04 18.97 -2.69
N ALA A 48 -8.08 18.30 -2.21
CA ALA A 48 -9.12 18.94 -1.40
C ALA A 48 -8.57 19.63 -0.15
N ALA A 49 -7.48 19.10 0.43
CA ALA A 49 -6.80 19.68 1.58
C ALA A 49 -5.60 20.57 1.21
N THR A 50 -4.81 20.15 0.21
CA THR A 50 -3.55 20.82 -0.14
C THR A 50 -3.71 21.95 -1.15
N GLY A 51 -4.78 21.96 -1.94
CA GLY A 51 -4.94 22.91 -3.03
C GLY A 51 -3.72 22.96 -3.95
N ILE A 52 -3.25 24.17 -4.23
CA ILE A 52 -2.09 24.40 -5.10
C ILE A 52 -0.81 23.79 -4.49
N ALA A 53 -0.74 23.67 -3.15
CA ALA A 53 0.41 23.13 -2.42
C ALA A 53 0.54 21.58 -2.45
N LEU A 54 -0.23 20.87 -3.28
CA LEU A 54 -0.14 19.41 -3.43
C LEU A 54 1.30 18.91 -3.68
N PRO A 55 2.13 19.55 -4.53
CA PRO A 55 3.49 19.07 -4.80
C PRO A 55 4.39 19.15 -3.57
N LEU A 56 4.17 20.15 -2.70
CA LEU A 56 4.87 20.23 -1.43
C LEU A 56 4.51 19.05 -0.51
N ALA A 57 3.22 18.70 -0.42
CA ALA A 57 2.80 17.51 0.33
C ALA A 57 3.42 16.23 -0.24
N ALA A 58 3.55 16.13 -1.57
CA ALA A 58 4.24 15.02 -2.21
C ALA A 58 5.74 14.94 -1.88
N ILE A 59 6.44 16.08 -1.81
CA ILE A 59 7.84 16.14 -1.38
C ILE A 59 7.99 15.68 0.07
N VAL A 60 7.14 16.17 0.98
CA VAL A 60 7.19 15.78 2.39
C VAL A 60 6.91 14.28 2.54
N ALA A 61 5.90 13.75 1.83
CA ALA A 61 5.62 12.30 1.80
C ALA A 61 6.83 11.50 1.28
N LEU A 62 7.45 11.91 0.18
CA LEU A 62 8.66 11.28 -0.37
C LEU A 62 9.78 11.21 0.67
N ILE A 63 10.07 12.32 1.36
CA ILE A 63 11.11 12.37 2.39
C ILE A 63 10.77 11.39 3.53
N VAL A 64 9.53 11.45 4.03
CA VAL A 64 9.07 10.61 5.14
C VAL A 64 9.13 9.13 4.78
N CYS A 65 8.57 8.73 3.65
CA CYS A 65 8.59 7.35 3.16
C CYS A 65 10.02 6.87 2.89
N SER A 66 10.93 7.73 2.39
CA SER A 66 12.34 7.37 2.20
C SER A 66 13.06 7.11 3.52
N LEU A 67 12.78 7.91 4.57
CA LEU A 67 13.34 7.69 5.91
C LEU A 67 12.79 6.40 6.55
N ILE A 68 11.52 6.09 6.32
CA ILE A 68 10.90 4.83 6.75
C ILE A 68 11.51 3.66 5.95
N ALA A 69 11.73 3.81 4.65
CA ALA A 69 12.40 2.80 3.82
C ALA A 69 13.83 2.51 4.30
N LEU A 70 14.59 3.53 4.71
CA LEU A 70 15.89 3.35 5.35
C LEU A 70 15.79 2.59 6.69
N SER A 71 14.75 2.89 7.47
CA SER A 71 14.48 2.22 8.75
C SER A 71 14.10 0.75 8.56
N ILE A 72 13.29 0.43 7.55
CA ILE A 72 12.95 -0.95 7.17
C ILE A 72 14.18 -1.66 6.62
N GLY A 73 14.95 -0.99 5.75
CA GLY A 73 16.14 -1.55 5.13
C GLY A 73 17.23 -1.92 6.14
N SER A 74 17.35 -1.17 7.24
CA SER A 74 18.31 -1.49 8.31
C SER A 74 17.91 -2.77 9.05
N LEU A 75 16.62 -3.01 9.29
CA LEU A 75 16.10 -4.24 9.91
C LEU A 75 16.15 -5.42 8.92
N ALA A 76 15.72 -5.22 7.67
CA ALA A 76 15.71 -6.23 6.62
C ALA A 76 17.11 -6.78 6.29
N LYS A 77 18.17 -6.00 6.54
CA LYS A 77 19.57 -6.46 6.42
C LYS A 77 19.87 -7.63 7.36
N TYR A 78 19.32 -7.64 8.56
CA TYR A 78 19.56 -8.68 9.59
C TYR A 78 18.45 -9.71 9.66
N LEU A 79 17.24 -9.33 9.27
CA LEU A 79 16.03 -10.17 9.36
C LEU A 79 15.42 -10.39 7.96
N PRO A 80 16.12 -11.02 7.00
CA PRO A 80 15.59 -11.27 5.66
C PRO A 80 14.50 -12.36 5.72
N SER A 81 13.28 -11.96 6.02
CA SER A 81 12.17 -12.85 6.37
C SER A 81 10.92 -12.54 5.55
N ALA A 82 10.20 -13.59 5.14
CA ALA A 82 8.90 -13.43 4.49
C ALA A 82 7.86 -12.73 5.40
N GLY A 83 8.08 -12.72 6.72
CA GLY A 83 7.17 -12.10 7.70
C GLY A 83 7.23 -10.58 7.76
N GLY A 84 8.23 -9.95 7.14
CA GLY A 84 8.34 -8.49 7.05
C GLY A 84 8.18 -7.79 8.41
N TYR A 85 7.22 -6.87 8.51
CA TYR A 85 6.95 -6.10 9.73
C TYR A 85 6.66 -6.94 10.96
N PHE A 86 5.95 -8.06 10.79
CA PHE A 86 5.65 -8.96 11.92
C PHE A 86 6.97 -9.43 12.54
N THR A 87 7.94 -9.83 11.72
CA THR A 87 9.27 -10.28 12.15
C THR A 87 10.05 -9.14 12.80
N TYR A 88 10.11 -7.98 12.13
CA TYR A 88 10.86 -6.80 12.59
C TYR A 88 10.40 -6.33 13.96
N VAL A 89 9.08 -6.19 14.15
CA VAL A 89 8.49 -5.72 15.40
C VAL A 89 8.52 -6.82 16.46
N SER A 90 8.29 -8.09 16.10
CA SER A 90 8.38 -9.22 17.05
C SER A 90 9.76 -9.33 17.68
N ARG A 91 10.83 -9.23 16.86
CA ARG A 91 12.21 -9.36 17.31
C ARG A 91 12.62 -8.19 18.21
N SER A 92 12.14 -6.98 17.90
CA SER A 92 12.54 -5.75 18.58
C SER A 92 11.71 -5.46 19.84
N LEU A 93 10.39 -5.49 19.71
CA LEU A 93 9.41 -5.05 20.73
C LEU A 93 8.62 -6.21 21.37
N GLY A 94 8.92 -7.45 20.98
CA GLY A 94 8.26 -8.65 21.49
C GLY A 94 7.13 -9.17 20.60
N VAL A 95 6.85 -10.47 20.74
CA VAL A 95 5.93 -11.23 19.87
C VAL A 95 4.50 -10.67 19.85
N GLN A 96 4.00 -10.16 20.99
CA GLN A 96 2.66 -9.56 21.05
C GLN A 96 2.55 -8.31 20.17
N SER A 97 3.54 -7.42 20.24
CA SER A 97 3.62 -6.21 19.41
C SER A 97 3.71 -6.57 17.93
N GLY A 98 4.50 -7.60 17.60
CA GLY A 98 4.57 -8.12 16.23
C GLY A 98 3.25 -8.70 15.74
N TRP A 99 2.53 -9.48 16.55
CA TRP A 99 1.19 -9.99 16.22
C TRP A 99 0.20 -8.86 15.91
N VAL A 100 0.12 -7.86 16.78
CA VAL A 100 -0.75 -6.70 16.56
C VAL A 100 -0.35 -5.96 15.26
N THR A 101 0.94 -5.85 14.98
CA THR A 101 1.45 -5.24 13.75
C THR A 101 1.01 -6.02 12.51
N GLY A 102 1.16 -7.34 12.51
CA GLY A 102 0.69 -8.21 11.42
C GLY A 102 -0.84 -8.18 11.26
N TRP A 103 -1.58 -8.11 12.36
CA TRP A 103 -3.04 -8.01 12.38
C TRP A 103 -3.55 -6.70 11.76
N LEU A 104 -2.91 -5.57 12.10
CA LEU A 104 -3.18 -4.27 11.51
C LEU A 104 -2.83 -4.24 10.02
N PHE A 105 -1.67 -4.80 9.65
CA PHE A 105 -1.22 -4.88 8.28
C PHE A 105 -2.15 -5.74 7.42
N ASN A 106 -2.68 -6.84 7.97
CA ASN A 106 -3.65 -7.70 7.29
C ASN A 106 -4.93 -6.93 6.92
N LEU A 107 -5.47 -6.11 7.82
CA LEU A 107 -6.63 -5.26 7.51
C LEU A 107 -6.36 -4.34 6.32
N ALA A 108 -5.19 -3.68 6.29
CA ALA A 108 -4.83 -2.80 5.19
C ALA A 108 -4.83 -3.57 3.86
N TYR A 109 -4.24 -4.76 3.83
CA TYR A 109 -4.15 -5.60 2.63
C TYR A 109 -5.49 -6.17 2.17
N LEU A 110 -6.37 -6.57 3.11
CA LEU A 110 -7.73 -7.02 2.78
C LEU A 110 -8.56 -5.94 2.08
N LEU A 111 -8.30 -4.68 2.41
CA LEU A 111 -9.03 -3.54 1.84
C LEU A 111 -8.43 -3.01 0.53
N ILE A 112 -7.26 -3.47 0.09
CA ILE A 112 -6.68 -3.08 -1.21
C ILE A 112 -7.61 -3.43 -2.37
N VAL A 113 -8.20 -4.63 -2.35
CA VAL A 113 -9.08 -5.10 -3.43
C VAL A 113 -10.34 -4.24 -3.57
N PRO A 114 -11.18 -4.04 -2.53
CA PRO A 114 -12.33 -3.14 -2.66
C PRO A 114 -11.93 -1.72 -3.03
N PHE A 115 -10.81 -1.23 -2.50
CA PHE A 115 -10.26 0.09 -2.80
C PHE A 115 -9.92 0.26 -4.29
N GLN A 116 -9.24 -0.72 -4.90
CA GLN A 116 -8.92 -0.66 -6.34
C GLN A 116 -10.13 -0.93 -7.23
N LEU A 117 -11.10 -1.74 -6.80
CA LEU A 117 -12.35 -1.93 -7.54
C LEU A 117 -13.18 -0.64 -7.61
N LEU A 118 -13.11 0.23 -6.60
CA LEU A 118 -13.69 1.58 -6.61
C LEU A 118 -12.96 2.56 -7.56
N VAL A 119 -11.79 2.21 -8.07
CA VAL A 119 -11.14 2.91 -9.20
C VAL A 119 -11.59 2.28 -10.52
N LEU A 120 -11.46 0.96 -10.64
CA LEU A 120 -11.76 0.21 -11.86
C LEU A 120 -13.19 0.41 -12.35
N GLY A 121 -14.18 0.31 -11.46
CA GLY A 121 -15.60 0.41 -11.81
C GLY A 121 -15.96 1.77 -12.44
N PRO A 122 -15.75 2.90 -11.74
CA PRO A 122 -16.03 4.24 -12.27
C PRO A 122 -15.20 4.59 -13.50
N THR A 123 -13.89 4.26 -13.53
CA THR A 123 -13.04 4.56 -14.69
C THR A 123 -13.51 3.82 -15.94
N MET A 124 -13.90 2.55 -15.82
CA MET A 124 -14.43 1.79 -16.96
C MET A 124 -15.82 2.29 -17.39
N GLU A 125 -16.67 2.65 -16.44
CA GLU A 125 -17.97 3.25 -16.75
C GLU A 125 -17.83 4.57 -17.52
N ASP A 126 -16.90 5.44 -17.10
CA ASP A 126 -16.61 6.69 -17.79
C ASP A 126 -16.08 6.43 -19.21
N PHE A 127 -15.16 5.48 -19.36
CA PHE A 127 -14.66 5.07 -20.68
C PHE A 127 -15.76 4.57 -21.62
N MET A 128 -16.65 3.70 -21.12
CA MET A 128 -17.73 3.13 -21.91
C MET A 128 -18.78 4.17 -22.30
N LYS A 129 -19.07 5.12 -21.40
CA LYS A 129 -19.97 6.25 -21.66
C LYS A 129 -19.40 7.21 -22.69
N THR A 130 -18.14 7.58 -22.55
CA THR A 130 -17.49 8.59 -23.42
C THR A 130 -17.17 8.05 -24.80
N THR A 131 -16.74 6.78 -24.89
CA THR A 131 -16.26 6.19 -26.15
C THR A 131 -17.35 5.45 -26.92
N PHE A 132 -18.21 4.71 -26.21
CA PHE A 132 -19.24 3.86 -26.84
C PHE A 132 -20.66 4.34 -26.58
N HIS A 133 -20.85 5.39 -25.78
CA HIS A 133 -22.17 5.89 -25.37
C HIS A 133 -23.03 4.82 -24.66
N ILE A 134 -22.38 3.87 -23.99
CA ILE A 134 -23.01 2.79 -23.21
C ILE A 134 -22.80 3.07 -21.72
N SER A 135 -23.89 3.06 -20.95
CA SER A 135 -23.90 3.25 -19.50
C SER A 135 -24.51 2.02 -18.83
N LEU A 136 -23.70 1.23 -18.12
CA LEU A 136 -24.19 0.06 -17.39
C LEU A 136 -24.10 0.25 -15.87
N GLY A 137 -23.60 1.40 -15.41
CA GLY A 137 -23.34 1.70 -14.02
C GLY A 137 -21.96 1.20 -13.58
N TRP A 138 -21.30 1.99 -12.73
CA TRP A 138 -19.99 1.67 -12.15
C TRP A 138 -19.99 0.30 -11.43
N TYR A 139 -21.11 -0.09 -10.83
CA TYR A 139 -21.26 -1.34 -10.09
C TYR A 139 -21.17 -2.58 -11.00
N THR A 140 -21.60 -2.47 -12.26
CA THR A 140 -21.50 -3.56 -13.23
C THR A 140 -20.03 -3.85 -13.53
N TRP A 141 -19.26 -2.81 -13.84
CA TRP A 141 -17.83 -2.93 -14.11
C TRP A 141 -17.04 -3.31 -12.85
N PHE A 142 -17.43 -2.80 -11.68
CA PHE A 142 -16.89 -3.22 -10.38
C PHE A 142 -17.00 -4.74 -10.22
N VAL A 143 -18.18 -5.32 -10.46
CA VAL A 143 -18.40 -6.77 -10.33
C VAL A 143 -17.65 -7.55 -11.42
N VAL A 144 -17.61 -7.06 -12.65
CA VAL A 144 -16.84 -7.68 -13.74
C VAL A 144 -15.36 -7.77 -13.37
N PHE A 145 -14.75 -6.68 -12.91
CA PHE A 145 -13.35 -6.69 -12.47
C PHE A 145 -13.14 -7.54 -11.21
N ALA A 146 -14.09 -7.57 -10.28
CA ALA A 146 -14.02 -8.47 -9.12
C ALA A 146 -13.98 -9.93 -9.56
N ILE A 147 -14.79 -10.32 -10.55
CA ILE A 147 -14.78 -11.67 -11.13
C ILE A 147 -13.43 -11.93 -11.81
N ILE A 148 -12.89 -10.99 -12.59
CA ILE A 148 -11.58 -11.14 -13.23
C ILE A 148 -10.49 -11.39 -12.17
N VAL A 149 -10.42 -10.56 -11.13
CA VAL A 149 -9.45 -10.70 -10.02
C VAL A 149 -9.63 -12.04 -9.31
N PHE A 150 -10.87 -12.44 -9.03
CA PHE A 150 -11.16 -13.74 -8.43
C PHE A 150 -10.66 -14.89 -9.29
N LEU A 151 -10.95 -14.90 -10.60
CA LEU A 151 -10.54 -15.97 -11.51
C LEU A 151 -9.01 -16.04 -11.62
N LEU A 152 -8.35 -14.91 -11.81
CA LEU A 152 -6.87 -14.85 -11.88
C LEU A 152 -6.24 -15.44 -10.61
N THR A 153 -6.78 -15.10 -9.44
CA THR A 153 -6.24 -15.56 -8.15
C THR A 153 -6.59 -17.01 -7.86
N TYR A 154 -7.84 -17.42 -8.08
CA TYR A 154 -8.35 -18.76 -7.78
C TYR A 154 -7.73 -19.86 -8.64
N PHE A 155 -7.43 -19.53 -9.91
CA PHE A 155 -6.72 -20.43 -10.83
C PHE A 155 -5.19 -20.31 -10.70
N GLY A 156 -4.67 -19.49 -9.78
CA GLY A 156 -3.24 -19.33 -9.56
C GLY A 156 -2.50 -18.77 -10.77
N VAL A 157 -3.15 -17.90 -11.56
CA VAL A 157 -2.55 -17.28 -12.74
C VAL A 157 -1.45 -16.34 -12.30
N LYS A 158 -0.20 -16.76 -12.48
CA LYS A 158 0.98 -15.93 -12.21
C LYS A 158 1.27 -15.10 -13.45
N ILE A 159 1.08 -13.79 -13.35
CA ILE A 159 1.64 -12.86 -14.33
C ILE A 159 3.17 -12.96 -14.18
N SER A 160 3.88 -13.20 -15.29
CA SER A 160 5.34 -13.23 -15.26
C SER A 160 5.88 -11.91 -14.72
N ALA A 161 6.91 -11.96 -13.86
CA ALA A 161 7.56 -10.75 -13.34
C ALA A 161 7.98 -9.80 -14.46
N ASP A 162 8.46 -10.34 -15.60
CA ASP A 162 8.85 -9.56 -16.77
C ASP A 162 7.66 -8.85 -17.44
N ALA A 163 6.52 -9.54 -17.56
CA ALA A 163 5.31 -8.95 -18.12
C ALA A 163 4.78 -7.82 -17.24
N GLY A 164 4.84 -8.01 -15.92
CA GLY A 164 4.59 -6.97 -14.95
C GLY A 164 5.51 -5.77 -15.19
N VAL A 165 6.83 -5.97 -15.17
CA VAL A 165 7.84 -4.91 -15.36
C VAL A 165 7.56 -4.09 -16.59
N ILE A 166 7.24 -4.73 -17.72
CA ILE A 166 6.91 -4.07 -18.97
C ILE A 166 5.65 -3.22 -18.82
N LEU A 167 4.54 -3.80 -18.34
CA LEU A 167 3.27 -3.10 -18.19
C LEU A 167 3.36 -1.91 -17.21
N GLY A 168 4.01 -2.10 -16.06
CA GLY A 168 4.22 -1.05 -15.08
C GLY A 168 5.17 0.06 -15.58
N SER A 169 6.20 -0.30 -16.36
CA SER A 169 7.08 0.70 -16.98
C SER A 169 6.32 1.54 -18.03
N ILE A 170 5.43 0.93 -18.80
CA ILE A 170 4.59 1.62 -19.79
C ILE A 170 3.66 2.61 -19.10
N GLU A 171 2.93 2.22 -18.06
CA GLU A 171 2.01 3.15 -17.37
C GLU A 171 2.74 4.32 -16.72
N ILE A 172 3.91 4.09 -16.09
CA ILE A 172 4.75 5.17 -15.55
C ILE A 172 5.19 6.11 -16.68
N ALA A 173 5.66 5.57 -17.80
CA ALA A 173 6.09 6.37 -18.95
C ALA A 173 4.95 7.23 -19.51
N VAL A 174 3.74 6.67 -19.63
CA VAL A 174 2.55 7.41 -20.08
C VAL A 174 2.27 8.61 -19.18
N PHE A 175 2.26 8.41 -17.86
CA PHE A 175 2.01 9.49 -16.90
C PHE A 175 3.14 10.51 -16.83
N VAL A 176 4.41 10.09 -16.97
CA VAL A 176 5.55 11.01 -17.07
C VAL A 176 5.43 11.88 -18.32
N LEU A 177 5.16 11.29 -19.48
CA LEU A 177 5.01 12.01 -20.74
C LEU A 177 3.84 13.00 -20.69
N LEU A 178 2.69 12.58 -20.15
CA LEU A 178 1.54 13.45 -19.97
C LEU A 178 1.87 14.60 -19.00
N SER A 179 2.51 14.29 -17.87
CA SER A 179 2.90 15.29 -16.87
C SER A 179 3.83 16.34 -17.45
N LEU A 180 4.87 15.92 -18.19
CA LEU A 180 5.79 16.83 -18.85
C LEU A 180 5.07 17.70 -19.87
N TRP A 181 4.19 17.12 -20.69
CA TRP A 181 3.43 17.90 -21.68
C TRP A 181 2.53 18.94 -20.97
N LEU A 182 1.77 18.56 -19.94
CA LEU A 182 0.95 19.50 -19.16
C LEU A 182 1.77 20.65 -18.58
N ILE A 183 2.98 20.37 -18.07
CA ILE A 183 3.90 21.39 -17.54
C ILE A 183 4.37 22.34 -18.66
N PHE A 184 4.75 21.81 -19.81
CA PHE A 184 5.21 22.63 -20.95
C PHE A 184 4.09 23.49 -21.55
N THR A 185 2.84 23.01 -21.58
CA THR A 185 1.70 23.76 -22.11
C THR A 185 1.02 24.66 -21.08
N ALA A 186 1.31 24.49 -19.78
CA ALA A 186 0.71 25.30 -18.72
C ALA A 186 1.00 26.81 -18.84
N GLY A 187 2.09 27.22 -19.51
CA GLY A 187 2.41 28.64 -19.73
C GLY A 187 2.46 29.42 -18.42
N SER A 188 1.63 30.45 -18.27
CA SER A 188 1.53 31.29 -17.06
C SER A 188 0.93 30.57 -15.84
N ASN A 189 0.34 29.39 -16.01
CA ASN A 189 -0.13 28.56 -14.89
C ASN A 189 1.02 27.88 -14.14
N ASN A 190 2.23 27.82 -14.72
CA ASN A 190 3.41 27.36 -14.00
C ASN A 190 3.70 28.32 -12.86
N THR A 191 3.71 27.79 -11.64
CA THR A 191 3.84 28.60 -10.44
C THR A 191 4.68 27.92 -9.37
N ILE A 192 5.66 28.65 -8.86
CA ILE A 192 6.39 28.28 -7.64
C ILE A 192 5.49 28.32 -6.39
N GLY A 193 4.29 28.92 -6.50
CA GLY A 193 3.28 28.90 -5.45
C GLY A 193 2.86 27.48 -5.05
N ALA A 194 3.07 26.49 -5.91
CA ALA A 194 2.83 25.07 -5.58
C ALA A 194 3.77 24.50 -4.51
N PHE A 195 4.85 25.21 -4.20
CA PHE A 195 5.79 24.87 -3.13
C PHE A 195 5.68 25.81 -1.91
N ASN A 196 4.69 26.70 -1.88
CA ASN A 196 4.44 27.59 -0.76
C ASN A 196 3.31 27.01 0.12
N PRO A 197 3.59 26.67 1.40
CA PRO A 197 2.57 26.16 2.31
C PRO A 197 1.35 27.08 2.45
N ALA A 198 1.52 28.40 2.29
CA ALA A 198 0.44 29.37 2.41
C ALA A 198 -0.67 29.20 1.35
N ASN A 199 -0.38 28.49 0.26
CA ASN A 199 -1.36 28.21 -0.80
C ASN A 199 -2.13 26.90 -0.58
N SER A 200 -2.11 26.35 0.65
CA SER A 200 -2.96 25.22 1.01
C SER A 200 -4.43 25.62 1.14
N ALA A 201 -5.33 24.76 0.65
CA ALA A 201 -6.74 25.10 0.45
C ALA A 201 -7.67 24.74 1.62
N LEU A 202 -7.14 24.25 2.74
CA LEU A 202 -7.98 23.77 3.84
C LEU A 202 -8.61 24.94 4.63
N PRO A 203 -9.95 25.10 4.63
CA PRO A 203 -10.61 26.15 5.39
C PRO A 203 -10.32 25.99 6.89
N GLY A 204 -9.73 27.01 7.52
CA GLY A 204 -9.39 27.01 8.96
C GLY A 204 -8.07 26.33 9.33
N LEU A 205 -7.37 25.69 8.38
CA LEU A 205 -6.09 24.98 8.58
C LEU A 205 -5.11 25.29 7.43
N GLY A 206 -4.92 26.58 7.14
CA GLY A 206 -3.98 27.03 6.10
C GLY A 206 -2.51 26.79 6.47
N GLY A 207 -1.60 26.97 5.50
CA GLY A 207 -0.17 26.78 5.74
C GLY A 207 0.24 25.31 5.78
N TRP A 208 1.20 25.00 6.65
CA TRP A 208 1.75 23.65 6.84
C TRP A 208 0.74 22.62 7.33
N GLN A 209 -0.31 23.04 8.04
CA GLN A 209 -1.34 22.11 8.53
C GLN A 209 -2.12 21.47 7.37
N GLY A 210 -2.58 22.27 6.40
CA GLY A 210 -3.23 21.76 5.19
C GLY A 210 -2.30 20.88 4.32
N VAL A 211 -1.01 21.23 4.25
CA VAL A 211 0.00 20.40 3.57
C VAL A 211 0.13 19.03 4.25
N LEU A 212 0.29 18.99 5.56
CA LEU A 212 0.46 17.75 6.33
C LEU A 212 -0.82 16.92 6.38
N PHE A 213 -2.00 17.55 6.34
CA PHE A 213 -3.28 16.84 6.23
C PHE A 213 -3.45 16.20 4.85
N GLY A 214 -3.26 16.94 3.75
CA GLY A 214 -3.40 16.34 2.41
C GLY A 214 -2.29 15.34 2.07
N MET A 215 -1.12 15.44 2.72
CA MET A 215 -0.06 14.44 2.63
C MET A 215 -0.53 13.03 2.99
N ILE A 216 -1.59 12.86 3.80
CA ILE A 216 -2.18 11.56 4.15
C ILE A 216 -2.54 10.73 2.93
N PHE A 217 -3.21 11.34 1.96
CA PHE A 217 -3.63 10.64 0.75
C PHE A 217 -2.46 10.41 -0.21
N VAL A 218 -1.40 11.23 -0.12
CA VAL A 218 -0.13 10.92 -0.78
C VAL A 218 0.55 9.74 -0.08
N LEU A 219 0.61 9.67 1.25
CA LEU A 219 1.15 8.52 1.98
C LEU A 219 0.38 7.24 1.66
N LEU A 220 -0.95 7.34 1.49
CA LEU A 220 -1.77 6.24 0.99
C LEU A 220 -1.33 5.78 -0.41
N ALA A 221 -0.95 6.70 -1.31
CA ALA A 221 -0.38 6.34 -2.61
C ALA A 221 0.96 5.60 -2.49
N PHE A 222 1.76 5.88 -1.46
CA PHE A 222 3.01 5.14 -1.20
C PHE A 222 2.80 3.77 -0.58
N ALA A 223 1.62 3.46 -0.03
CA ALA A 223 1.37 2.19 0.63
C ALA A 223 1.71 1.02 -0.32
N GLY A 224 2.60 0.13 0.12
CA GLY A 224 3.09 -0.98 -0.69
C GLY A 224 4.53 -0.83 -1.19
N PHE A 225 5.22 0.29 -0.97
CA PHE A 225 6.66 0.41 -1.28
C PHE A 225 7.51 -0.65 -0.58
N GLU A 226 7.01 -1.16 0.54
CA GLU A 226 7.59 -2.20 1.37
C GLU A 226 7.22 -3.64 1.00
N SER A 227 6.35 -3.84 0.00
CA SER A 227 5.81 -5.17 -0.35
C SER A 227 6.84 -6.13 -0.93
N SER A 228 8.05 -5.65 -1.19
CA SER A 228 9.22 -6.46 -1.52
C SER A 228 9.85 -7.16 -0.31
N ALA A 229 9.58 -6.74 0.92
CA ALA A 229 10.16 -7.35 2.11
C ALA A 229 9.80 -8.84 2.24
N PRO A 230 8.54 -9.27 2.02
CA PRO A 230 8.18 -10.69 2.03
C PRO A 230 8.86 -11.56 0.97
N LEU A 231 9.44 -10.97 -0.08
CA LEU A 231 10.20 -11.70 -1.10
C LEU A 231 11.65 -11.98 -0.69
N ALA A 232 12.03 -11.68 0.55
CA ALA A 232 13.39 -11.90 1.03
C ALA A 232 13.87 -13.35 0.89
N GLU A 233 12.99 -14.33 1.09
CA GLU A 233 13.36 -15.76 0.96
C GLU A 233 13.58 -16.19 -0.50
N GLU A 234 12.97 -15.49 -1.47
CA GLU A 234 13.08 -15.78 -2.91
C GLU A 234 14.16 -14.91 -3.61
N ALA A 235 14.58 -13.82 -2.97
CA ALA A 235 15.45 -12.81 -3.55
C ALA A 235 16.94 -13.22 -3.59
N HIS A 236 17.63 -12.88 -4.67
CA HIS A 236 19.07 -13.04 -4.76
C HIS A 236 19.80 -12.08 -3.81
N ASN A 237 20.63 -12.59 -2.89
CA ASN A 237 21.34 -11.81 -1.87
C ASN A 237 20.40 -10.87 -1.08
N PRO A 238 19.48 -11.43 -0.28
CA PRO A 238 18.35 -10.67 0.27
C PRO A 238 18.78 -9.56 1.23
N ARG A 239 19.86 -9.76 1.99
CA ARG A 239 20.44 -8.75 2.91
C ARG A 239 20.90 -7.47 2.20
N ARG A 240 21.10 -7.50 0.87
CA ARG A 240 21.43 -6.32 0.05
C ARG A 240 20.31 -5.92 -0.90
N THR A 241 19.67 -6.90 -1.53
CA THR A 241 18.67 -6.66 -2.58
C THR A 241 17.37 -6.09 -2.01
N VAL A 242 16.87 -6.65 -0.90
CA VAL A 242 15.61 -6.20 -0.30
C VAL A 242 15.71 -4.76 0.23
N PRO A 243 16.72 -4.39 1.05
CA PRO A 243 16.86 -3.00 1.51
C PRO A 243 16.98 -1.99 0.36
N ARG A 244 17.71 -2.35 -0.70
CA ARG A 244 17.86 -1.49 -1.89
C ARG A 244 16.56 -1.37 -2.67
N ALA A 245 15.81 -2.46 -2.84
CA ALA A 245 14.54 -2.44 -3.54
C ALA A 245 13.51 -1.55 -2.83
N ILE A 246 13.38 -1.66 -1.51
CA ILE A 246 12.45 -0.85 -0.71
C ILE A 246 12.79 0.65 -0.83
N LEU A 247 14.08 1.00 -0.69
CA LEU A 247 14.53 2.40 -0.81
C LEU A 247 14.35 2.94 -2.24
N LEU A 248 14.75 2.18 -3.26
CA LEU A 248 14.59 2.59 -4.65
C LEU A 248 13.11 2.72 -5.02
N ALA A 249 12.24 1.83 -4.55
CA ALA A 249 10.80 1.92 -4.76
C ALA A 249 10.25 3.24 -4.20
N ALA A 250 10.56 3.54 -2.94
CA ALA A 250 10.10 4.77 -2.29
C ALA A 250 10.63 6.02 -3.01
N VAL A 251 11.92 6.07 -3.37
CA VAL A 251 12.51 7.26 -4.01
C VAL A 251 12.00 7.43 -5.45
N CYS A 252 12.03 6.38 -6.27
CA CYS A 252 11.64 6.48 -7.67
C CYS A 252 10.16 6.82 -7.82
N ILE A 253 9.27 6.14 -7.09
CA ILE A 253 7.83 6.42 -7.15
C ILE A 253 7.48 7.74 -6.46
N GLY A 254 8.19 8.12 -5.40
CA GLY A 254 7.98 9.42 -4.80
C GLY A 254 8.36 10.59 -5.70
N LEU A 255 9.48 10.49 -6.43
CA LEU A 255 9.82 11.49 -7.46
C LEU A 255 8.76 11.54 -8.57
N PHE A 256 8.24 10.38 -8.98
CA PHE A 256 7.13 10.30 -9.92
C PHE A 256 5.86 10.98 -9.39
N TYR A 257 5.51 10.82 -8.12
CA TYR A 257 4.37 11.51 -7.50
C TYR A 257 4.59 13.01 -7.36
N VAL A 258 5.81 13.48 -7.08
CA VAL A 258 6.14 14.92 -7.07
C VAL A 258 5.95 15.53 -8.46
N LEU A 259 6.41 14.84 -9.52
CA LEU A 259 6.20 15.27 -10.90
C LEU A 259 4.70 15.33 -11.24
N CYS A 260 3.97 14.24 -10.98
CA CYS A 260 2.56 14.13 -11.33
C CYS A 260 1.69 15.10 -10.53
N SER A 261 1.97 15.32 -9.24
CA SER A 261 1.25 16.29 -8.43
C SER A 261 1.46 17.72 -8.94
N TYR A 262 2.68 18.09 -9.33
CA TYR A 262 2.94 19.40 -9.93
C TYR A 262 2.20 19.55 -11.26
N ALA A 263 2.28 18.55 -12.13
CA ALA A 263 1.55 18.53 -13.39
C ALA A 263 0.03 18.60 -13.22
N ALA A 264 -0.54 17.93 -12.21
CA ALA A 264 -1.97 18.01 -11.90
C ALA A 264 -2.40 19.43 -11.54
N VAL A 265 -1.62 20.13 -10.71
CA VAL A 265 -1.91 21.51 -10.29
C VAL A 265 -1.83 22.48 -11.47
N VAL A 266 -0.73 22.46 -12.23
CA VAL A 266 -0.52 23.43 -13.32
C VAL A 266 -1.31 23.10 -14.58
N GLY A 267 -1.50 21.80 -14.86
CA GLY A 267 -2.24 21.29 -16.00
C GLY A 267 -3.75 21.48 -15.87
N TRP A 268 -4.28 21.37 -14.65
CA TRP A 268 -5.67 21.75 -14.39
C TRP A 268 -5.85 23.27 -14.35
N GLY A 269 -4.82 23.98 -13.88
CA GLY A 269 -4.80 25.42 -13.72
C GLY A 269 -5.03 25.84 -12.25
N PRO A 270 -4.10 26.56 -11.61
CA PRO A 270 -4.22 26.96 -10.21
C PRO A 270 -5.51 27.71 -9.87
N ALA A 271 -6.02 28.52 -10.79
CA ALA A 271 -7.27 29.27 -10.61
C ALA A 271 -8.53 28.38 -10.57
N ASN A 272 -8.48 27.19 -11.18
CA ASN A 272 -9.60 26.25 -11.25
C ASN A 272 -9.40 25.02 -10.35
N ILE A 273 -8.38 25.02 -9.50
CA ILE A 273 -7.97 23.83 -8.74
C ILE A 273 -9.07 23.30 -7.82
N GLY A 274 -9.95 24.18 -7.32
CA GLY A 274 -11.12 23.78 -6.52
C GLY A 274 -12.14 22.90 -7.27
N LYS A 275 -12.11 22.88 -8.61
CA LYS A 275 -12.97 22.02 -9.44
C LYS A 275 -12.32 20.68 -9.80
N TYR A 276 -11.05 20.47 -9.44
CA TYR A 276 -10.33 19.25 -9.78
C TYR A 276 -11.02 18.02 -9.22
N GLY A 277 -11.37 18.03 -7.93
CA GLY A 277 -12.03 16.90 -7.26
C GLY A 277 -13.49 16.67 -7.68
N SER A 278 -14.10 17.58 -8.45
CA SER A 278 -15.46 17.40 -8.98
C SER A 278 -15.46 16.65 -10.32
N ASP A 279 -14.31 16.52 -10.97
CA ASP A 279 -14.17 15.72 -12.18
C ASP A 279 -13.96 14.24 -11.79
N PRO A 280 -14.77 13.29 -12.30
CA PRO A 280 -14.64 11.87 -11.96
C PRO A 280 -13.30 11.24 -12.39
N SER A 281 -12.63 11.82 -13.39
CA SER A 281 -11.38 11.31 -13.95
C SER A 281 -10.47 12.46 -14.43
N PRO A 282 -9.92 13.27 -13.52
CA PRO A 282 -9.24 14.52 -13.88
C PRO A 282 -8.06 14.33 -14.83
N TRP A 283 -7.34 13.21 -14.67
CA TRP A 283 -6.22 12.85 -15.53
C TRP A 283 -6.64 12.48 -16.96
N VAL A 284 -7.77 11.80 -17.11
CA VAL A 284 -8.34 11.49 -18.43
C VAL A 284 -8.84 12.79 -19.07
N THR A 285 -9.54 13.64 -18.33
CA THR A 285 -9.97 14.96 -18.82
C THR A 285 -8.79 15.83 -19.25
N MET A 286 -7.71 15.90 -18.46
CA MET A 286 -6.49 16.63 -18.85
C MET A 286 -5.84 16.03 -20.09
N ALA A 287 -5.76 14.69 -20.18
CA ALA A 287 -5.26 14.01 -21.36
C ALA A 287 -6.13 14.30 -22.59
N GLY A 288 -7.46 14.35 -22.47
CA GLY A 288 -8.35 14.73 -23.57
C GLY A 288 -8.09 16.16 -24.07
N ARG A 289 -7.74 17.10 -23.18
CA ARG A 289 -7.41 18.49 -23.55
C ARG A 289 -6.11 18.59 -24.38
N VAL A 290 -5.09 17.79 -24.06
CA VAL A 290 -3.77 17.89 -24.72
C VAL A 290 -3.55 16.85 -25.82
N TRP A 291 -4.04 15.63 -25.63
CA TRP A 291 -3.80 14.46 -26.49
C TRP A 291 -5.05 14.07 -27.31
N GLY A 292 -6.22 14.67 -27.02
CA GLY A 292 -7.46 14.36 -27.72
C GLY A 292 -7.82 12.87 -27.59
N PRO A 293 -8.07 12.14 -28.70
CA PRO A 293 -8.45 10.72 -28.68
C PRO A 293 -7.42 9.80 -27.98
N PHE A 294 -6.15 10.19 -27.92
CA PHE A 294 -5.11 9.40 -27.26
C PHE A 294 -5.22 9.38 -25.73
N GLN A 295 -6.21 10.06 -25.12
CA GLN A 295 -6.55 9.91 -23.71
C GLN A 295 -6.85 8.44 -23.32
N ILE A 296 -7.24 7.59 -24.28
CA ILE A 296 -7.45 6.16 -24.07
C ILE A 296 -6.21 5.46 -23.50
N ILE A 297 -5.00 5.93 -23.84
CA ILE A 297 -3.75 5.37 -23.31
C ILE A 297 -3.66 5.56 -21.79
N VAL A 298 -4.13 6.71 -21.29
CA VAL A 298 -4.18 7.03 -19.86
C VAL A 298 -5.22 6.17 -19.16
N ILE A 299 -6.40 5.99 -19.77
CA ILE A 299 -7.45 5.10 -19.25
C ILE A 299 -6.91 3.67 -19.10
N LEU A 300 -6.30 3.13 -20.16
CA LEU A 300 -5.73 1.78 -20.14
C LEU A 300 -4.61 1.65 -19.10
N ALA A 301 -3.78 2.67 -18.94
CA ALA A 301 -2.75 2.71 -17.90
C ALA A 301 -3.36 2.65 -16.49
N ILE A 302 -4.42 3.43 -16.21
CA ILE A 302 -5.12 3.41 -14.92
C ILE A 302 -5.75 2.04 -14.66
N LEU A 303 -6.47 1.49 -15.64
CA LEU A 303 -7.13 0.18 -15.51
C LEU A 303 -6.12 -0.95 -15.30
N ASN A 304 -5.01 -0.95 -16.04
CA ASN A 304 -3.94 -1.92 -15.86
C ASN A 304 -3.34 -1.83 -14.46
N SER A 305 -2.99 -0.63 -14.01
CA SER A 305 -2.39 -0.37 -12.71
C SER A 305 -3.28 -0.82 -11.56
N ALA A 306 -4.56 -0.45 -11.61
CA ALA A 306 -5.53 -0.82 -10.59
C ALA A 306 -5.81 -2.33 -10.56
N LEU A 307 -5.91 -2.99 -11.73
CA LEU A 307 -6.11 -4.44 -11.82
C LEU A 307 -4.90 -5.22 -11.31
N ALA A 308 -3.69 -4.80 -11.67
CA ALA A 308 -2.45 -5.41 -11.21
C ALA A 308 -2.33 -5.32 -9.68
N ASN A 309 -2.68 -4.18 -9.10
CA ASN A 309 -2.67 -3.99 -7.65
C ASN A 309 -3.77 -4.78 -6.95
N ALA A 310 -5.00 -4.80 -7.47
CA ALA A 310 -6.06 -5.64 -6.91
C ALA A 310 -5.64 -7.12 -6.86
N ASN A 311 -5.02 -7.62 -7.93
CA ASN A 311 -4.48 -8.98 -7.99
C ASN A 311 -3.31 -9.19 -7.01
N ALA A 312 -2.38 -8.24 -6.90
CA ALA A 312 -1.28 -8.32 -5.94
C ALA A 312 -1.77 -8.31 -4.48
N GLY A 313 -2.73 -7.44 -4.18
CA GLY A 313 -3.34 -7.27 -2.85
C GLY A 313 -4.05 -8.53 -2.37
N VAL A 314 -4.91 -9.14 -3.20
CA VAL A 314 -5.60 -10.39 -2.83
C VAL A 314 -4.62 -11.55 -2.63
N ASN A 315 -3.60 -11.67 -3.48
CA ASN A 315 -2.57 -12.69 -3.33
C ASN A 315 -1.78 -12.51 -2.01
N ALA A 316 -1.42 -11.27 -1.67
CA ALA A 316 -0.71 -10.98 -0.43
C ALA A 316 -1.58 -11.23 0.81
N ALA A 317 -2.82 -10.72 0.83
CA ALA A 317 -3.75 -10.91 1.95
C ALA A 317 -4.02 -12.40 2.23
N THR A 318 -4.28 -13.17 1.18
CA THR A 318 -4.63 -14.59 1.31
C THR A 318 -3.46 -15.47 1.74
N ARG A 319 -2.22 -15.12 1.35
CA ARG A 319 -1.00 -15.77 1.86
C ARG A 319 -0.78 -15.54 3.35
N VAL A 320 -1.06 -14.32 3.83
CA VAL A 320 -0.97 -14.02 5.27
C VAL A 320 -2.02 -14.82 6.04
N MET A 321 -3.27 -14.85 5.56
CA MET A 321 -4.34 -15.66 6.17
C MET A 321 -4.00 -17.15 6.18
N TYR A 322 -3.41 -17.67 5.10
CA TYR A 322 -2.94 -19.05 5.00
C TYR A 322 -1.85 -19.37 6.03
N ALA A 323 -0.84 -18.51 6.15
CA ALA A 323 0.22 -18.69 7.15
C ALA A 323 -0.31 -18.63 8.60
N MET A 324 -1.28 -17.75 8.86
CA MET A 324 -1.99 -17.70 10.14
C MET A 324 -2.83 -18.96 10.40
N GLY A 325 -3.47 -19.52 9.36
CA GLY A 325 -4.17 -20.81 9.44
C GLY A 325 -3.23 -21.97 9.77
N ARG A 326 -2.05 -22.03 9.13
CA ARG A 326 -1.03 -23.07 9.37
C ARG A 326 -0.48 -23.04 10.80
N THR A 327 -0.27 -21.84 11.34
CA THR A 327 0.15 -21.64 12.73
C THR A 327 -0.98 -21.83 13.74
N ARG A 328 -2.20 -22.18 13.28
CA ARG A 328 -3.42 -22.33 14.08
C ARG A 328 -3.79 -21.06 14.88
N THR A 329 -3.28 -19.92 14.44
CA THR A 329 -3.68 -18.61 14.99
C THR A 329 -5.00 -18.13 14.40
N LEU A 330 -5.34 -18.61 13.19
CA LEU A 330 -6.68 -18.63 12.62
C LEU A 330 -7.22 -20.07 12.54
N PRO A 331 -8.55 -20.26 12.36
CA PRO A 331 -9.14 -21.58 12.14
C PRO A 331 -8.44 -22.38 11.04
N ALA A 332 -8.33 -23.70 11.21
CA ALA A 332 -7.58 -24.57 10.29
C ALA A 332 -8.05 -24.54 8.84
N ILE A 333 -9.29 -24.10 8.58
CA ILE A 333 -9.83 -23.93 7.23
C ILE A 333 -9.03 -22.93 6.38
N PHE A 334 -8.38 -21.94 7.00
CA PHE A 334 -7.52 -20.99 6.31
C PHE A 334 -6.23 -21.61 5.78
N ALA A 335 -5.83 -22.78 6.31
CA ALA A 335 -4.68 -23.54 5.84
C ALA A 335 -5.01 -24.51 4.68
N HIS A 336 -6.25 -24.52 4.18
CA HIS A 336 -6.62 -25.36 3.05
C HIS A 336 -6.07 -24.79 1.73
N LEU A 337 -5.60 -25.66 0.85
CA LEU A 337 -5.16 -25.33 -0.51
C LEU A 337 -5.98 -26.13 -1.52
N ASN A 338 -6.36 -25.48 -2.62
CA ASN A 338 -7.03 -26.15 -3.73
C ASN A 338 -6.04 -26.87 -4.67
N LYS A 339 -6.56 -27.46 -5.75
CA LYS A 339 -5.77 -28.16 -6.79
C LYS A 339 -4.70 -27.32 -7.50
N HIS A 340 -4.78 -25.98 -7.42
CA HIS A 340 -3.80 -25.06 -8.01
C HIS A 340 -2.80 -24.53 -6.97
N GLN A 341 -2.77 -25.13 -5.76
CA GLN A 341 -1.90 -24.72 -4.66
C GLN A 341 -2.14 -23.27 -4.18
N VAL A 342 -3.39 -22.80 -4.25
CA VAL A 342 -3.79 -21.49 -3.70
C VAL A 342 -4.81 -21.66 -2.58
N PRO A 343 -4.81 -20.77 -1.55
CA PRO A 343 -5.70 -20.86 -0.40
C PRO A 343 -7.11 -20.38 -0.78
N ASP A 344 -7.93 -21.30 -1.29
CA ASP A 344 -9.24 -21.02 -1.86
C ASP A 344 -10.23 -20.39 -0.88
N PHE A 345 -10.31 -20.89 0.36
CA PHE A 345 -11.19 -20.32 1.37
C PHE A 345 -10.84 -18.87 1.68
N SER A 346 -9.53 -18.58 1.82
CA SER A 346 -9.03 -17.22 2.03
C SER A 346 -9.38 -16.31 0.85
N ILE A 347 -9.23 -16.80 -0.38
CA ILE A 347 -9.57 -16.05 -1.61
C ILE A 347 -11.06 -15.74 -1.65
N ILE A 348 -11.92 -16.73 -1.42
CA ILE A 348 -13.38 -16.56 -1.43
C ILE A 348 -13.79 -15.53 -0.37
N LEU A 349 -13.28 -15.66 0.86
CA LEU A 349 -13.60 -14.72 1.94
C LEU A 349 -13.11 -13.30 1.62
N ALA A 350 -11.87 -13.15 1.14
CA ALA A 350 -11.31 -11.85 0.76
C ALA A 350 -12.14 -11.18 -0.35
N MET A 351 -12.60 -11.94 -1.34
CA MET A 351 -13.44 -11.39 -2.42
C MET A 351 -14.86 -11.05 -1.95
N ILE A 352 -15.46 -11.82 -1.03
CA ILE A 352 -16.73 -11.44 -0.40
C ILE A 352 -16.58 -10.14 0.38
N ILE A 353 -15.52 -10.01 1.18
CA ILE A 353 -15.18 -8.77 1.89
C ILE A 353 -15.01 -7.62 0.89
N ALA A 354 -14.30 -7.85 -0.22
CA ALA A 354 -14.11 -6.85 -1.26
C ALA A 354 -15.44 -6.38 -1.89
N LEU A 355 -16.35 -7.31 -2.19
CA LEU A 355 -17.67 -6.95 -2.72
C LEU A 355 -18.47 -6.12 -1.71
N VAL A 356 -18.52 -6.55 -0.43
CA VAL A 356 -19.30 -5.86 0.60
C VAL A 356 -18.69 -4.49 0.93
N CYS A 357 -17.40 -4.44 1.24
CA CYS A 357 -16.70 -3.22 1.64
C CYS A 357 -16.54 -2.22 0.49
N GLY A 358 -16.60 -2.65 -0.78
CA GLY A 358 -16.63 -1.74 -1.92
C GLY A 358 -18.04 -1.29 -2.30
N LEU A 359 -18.98 -2.22 -2.53
CA LEU A 359 -20.31 -1.89 -3.02
C LEU A 359 -21.16 -1.15 -1.99
N VAL A 360 -21.15 -1.58 -0.71
CA VAL A 360 -22.02 -0.95 0.30
C VAL A 360 -21.67 0.52 0.49
N PRO A 361 -20.40 0.92 0.78
CA PRO A 361 -20.06 2.33 0.85
C PRO A 361 -20.23 3.05 -0.50
N GLY A 362 -19.93 2.38 -1.63
CA GLY A 362 -20.07 2.98 -2.96
C GLY A 362 -21.51 3.34 -3.32
N PHE A 363 -22.50 2.56 -2.89
CA PHE A 363 -23.92 2.89 -3.05
C PHE A 363 -24.41 3.92 -2.05
N VAL A 364 -23.92 3.89 -0.80
CA VAL A 364 -24.37 4.79 0.26
C VAL A 364 -23.81 6.21 0.09
N TYR A 365 -22.54 6.34 -0.32
CA TYR A 365 -21.82 7.59 -0.30
C TYR A 365 -21.32 8.08 -1.64
N ASP A 366 -21.46 7.32 -2.74
CA ASP A 366 -20.74 7.47 -4.02
C ASP A 366 -19.34 6.80 -4.06
N PRO A 367 -18.84 6.38 -5.24
CA PRO A 367 -17.57 5.66 -5.36
C PRO A 367 -16.33 6.45 -4.91
N LEU A 368 -16.28 7.77 -5.14
CA LEU A 368 -15.14 8.61 -4.78
C LEU A 368 -15.08 8.80 -3.26
N THR A 369 -16.23 9.07 -2.64
CA THR A 369 -16.32 9.19 -1.18
C THR A 369 -16.06 7.84 -0.50
N ALA A 370 -16.55 6.73 -1.07
CA ALA A 370 -16.24 5.39 -0.61
C ALA A 370 -14.73 5.06 -0.73
N PHE A 371 -14.09 5.45 -1.82
CA PHE A 371 -12.66 5.30 -2.03
C PHE A 371 -11.87 6.07 -0.95
N ALA A 372 -12.25 7.33 -0.69
CA ALA A 372 -11.62 8.14 0.35
C ALA A 372 -11.81 7.53 1.75
N LEU A 373 -13.00 6.98 2.05
CA LEU A 373 -13.27 6.29 3.32
C LEU A 373 -12.38 5.05 3.47
N LEU A 374 -12.36 4.15 2.49
CA LEU A 374 -11.52 2.95 2.53
C LEU A 374 -10.03 3.31 2.60
N GLY A 375 -9.59 4.31 1.84
CA GLY A 375 -8.23 4.83 1.90
C GLY A 375 -7.86 5.33 3.30
N THR A 376 -8.79 6.02 3.97
CA THR A 376 -8.60 6.47 5.36
C THR A 376 -8.53 5.29 6.33
N ILE A 377 -9.34 4.25 6.12
CA ILE A 377 -9.29 3.00 6.92
C ILE A 377 -7.97 2.25 6.69
N ILE A 378 -7.42 2.24 5.48
CA ILE A 378 -6.16 1.58 5.13
C ILE A 378 -4.95 2.30 5.73
N ILE A 379 -4.91 3.63 5.61
CA ILE A 379 -3.72 4.40 6.01
C ILE A 379 -3.52 4.43 7.54
N LEU A 380 -4.59 4.40 8.33
CA LEU A 380 -4.50 4.44 9.80
C LEU A 380 -3.71 3.25 10.39
N PRO A 381 -4.02 1.97 10.07
CA PRO A 381 -3.19 0.82 10.42
C PRO A 381 -1.75 0.93 9.90
N ILE A 382 -1.56 1.41 8.67
CA ILE A 382 -0.22 1.55 8.08
C ILE A 382 0.62 2.56 8.87
N ILE A 383 0.05 3.69 9.28
CA ILE A 383 0.70 4.68 10.14
C ILE A 383 1.15 4.04 11.45
N LEU A 384 0.30 3.22 12.09
CA LEU A 384 0.64 2.52 13.33
C LEU A 384 1.77 1.49 13.11
N VAL A 385 1.75 0.76 12.00
CA VAL A 385 2.82 -0.19 11.62
C VAL A 385 4.14 0.55 11.38
N TYR A 386 4.13 1.70 10.70
CA TYR A 386 5.32 2.51 10.46
C TYR A 386 5.87 3.10 11.75
N ILE A 387 5.02 3.61 12.65
CA ILE A 387 5.45 4.06 13.99
C ILE A 387 6.12 2.92 14.75
N ALA A 388 5.49 1.74 14.80
CA ALA A 388 6.06 0.57 15.49
C ALA A 388 7.43 0.17 14.89
N THR A 389 7.58 0.29 13.57
CA THR A 389 8.84 0.01 12.87
C THR A 389 9.92 1.05 13.21
N CYS A 390 9.58 2.34 13.20
CA CYS A 390 10.50 3.39 13.59
C CYS A 390 10.97 3.24 15.04
N ILE A 391 10.10 2.78 15.96
CA ILE A 391 10.49 2.45 17.35
C ILE A 391 11.35 1.19 17.40
N SER A 392 11.10 0.22 16.51
CA SER A 392 11.84 -1.05 16.47
C SER A 392 13.32 -0.87 16.13
N VAL A 393 13.69 0.03 15.22
CA VAL A 393 15.09 0.27 14.81
C VAL A 393 16.03 0.57 16.00
N PRO A 394 15.82 1.62 16.80
CA PRO A 394 16.72 1.92 17.92
C PRO A 394 16.72 0.81 18.97
N VAL A 395 15.58 0.15 19.21
CA VAL A 395 15.50 -0.93 20.20
C VAL A 395 16.28 -2.15 19.74
N PHE A 396 16.15 -2.54 18.48
CA PHE A 396 16.86 -3.66 17.87
C PHE A 396 18.37 -3.47 17.94
N TYR A 397 18.88 -2.36 17.39
CA TYR A 397 20.32 -2.13 17.37
C TYR A 397 20.92 -1.95 18.76
N ARG A 398 20.22 -1.31 19.72
CA ARG A 398 20.75 -1.20 21.08
C ARG A 398 20.83 -2.53 21.82
N ARG A 399 19.98 -3.51 21.45
CA ARG A 399 19.91 -4.81 22.12
C ARG A 399 20.79 -5.86 21.46
N GLU A 400 20.76 -5.94 20.13
CA GLU A 400 21.40 -7.03 19.37
C GLU A 400 22.68 -6.61 18.65
N HIS A 401 22.84 -5.32 18.30
CA HIS A 401 24.01 -4.81 17.56
C HIS A 401 24.53 -3.46 18.10
N PRO A 402 24.87 -3.36 19.40
CA PRO A 402 25.31 -2.11 20.02
C PRO A 402 26.57 -1.54 19.37
N GLU A 403 27.43 -2.38 18.79
CA GLU A 403 28.66 -2.00 18.08
C GLU A 403 28.40 -1.25 16.76
N GLU A 404 27.28 -1.51 16.09
CA GLU A 404 26.89 -0.80 14.86
C GLU A 404 25.97 0.42 15.16
N PHE A 405 25.64 0.67 16.43
CA PHE A 405 24.69 1.70 16.82
C PHE A 405 25.19 3.12 16.56
N ASN A 406 24.74 3.69 15.44
CA ASN A 406 24.91 5.10 15.11
C ASN A 406 23.66 5.95 15.44
N VAL A 407 23.82 7.04 16.20
CA VAL A 407 22.74 7.97 16.59
C VAL A 407 22.02 8.56 15.37
N LEU A 408 22.76 8.98 14.34
CA LEU A 408 22.15 9.58 13.15
C LEU A 408 21.26 8.56 12.42
N ARG A 409 21.77 7.34 12.20
CA ARG A 409 21.07 6.30 11.42
C ARG A 409 19.97 5.57 12.18
N HIS A 410 20.12 5.39 13.49
CA HIS A 410 19.21 4.55 14.29
C HIS A 410 18.36 5.36 15.27
N ILE A 411 18.60 6.67 15.44
CA ILE A 411 17.72 7.57 16.19
C ILE A 411 17.15 8.65 15.27
N VAL A 412 17.98 9.49 14.66
CA VAL A 412 17.49 10.67 13.91
C VAL A 412 16.64 10.26 12.71
N VAL A 413 17.15 9.32 11.89
CA VAL A 413 16.42 8.80 10.71
C VAL A 413 15.04 8.23 11.06
N PRO A 414 14.85 7.37 12.09
CA PRO A 414 13.52 6.90 12.47
C PRO A 414 12.68 7.90 13.28
N VAL A 415 13.27 8.83 14.04
CA VAL A 415 12.51 9.78 14.88
C VAL A 415 11.77 10.83 14.03
N ILE A 416 12.38 11.33 12.96
CA ILE A 416 11.74 12.30 12.06
C ILE A 416 10.40 11.78 11.50
N PRO A 417 10.35 10.63 10.79
CA PRO A 417 9.10 10.10 10.29
C PRO A 417 8.16 9.68 11.43
N LEU A 418 8.65 9.22 12.58
CA LEU A 418 7.83 8.90 13.74
C LEU A 418 7.05 10.13 14.23
N LEU A 419 7.71 11.28 14.40
CA LEU A 419 7.06 12.51 14.86
C LEU A 419 6.04 13.02 13.83
N ILE A 420 6.38 12.95 12.54
CA ILE A 420 5.47 13.33 11.46
C ILE A 420 4.25 12.39 11.42
N MET A 421 4.46 11.08 11.55
CA MET A 421 3.38 10.08 11.57
C MET A 421 2.48 10.22 12.81
N LEU A 422 3.04 10.57 13.97
CA LEU A 422 2.24 10.89 15.16
C LEU A 422 1.41 12.17 14.95
N PHE A 423 1.98 13.19 14.32
CA PHE A 423 1.26 14.41 14.00
C PHE A 423 0.15 14.16 12.97
N VAL A 424 0.42 13.37 11.94
CA VAL A 424 -0.58 12.95 10.95
C VAL A 424 -1.70 12.13 11.60
N LEU A 425 -1.35 11.19 12.49
CA LEU A 425 -2.33 10.44 13.27
C LEU A 425 -3.18 11.36 14.15
N TYR A 426 -2.58 12.36 14.79
CA TYR A 426 -3.29 13.38 15.55
C TYR A 426 -4.28 14.14 14.67
N LEU A 427 -3.87 14.59 13.48
CA LEU A 427 -4.73 15.31 12.55
C LEU A 427 -5.91 14.47 12.01
N GLN A 428 -5.79 13.14 12.03
CA GLN A 428 -6.89 12.22 11.69
C GLN A 428 -7.90 12.02 12.82
N LEU A 429 -7.52 12.38 14.05
CA LEU A 429 -8.37 12.24 15.23
C LEU A 429 -8.91 13.59 15.72
N VAL A 430 -8.19 14.68 15.44
CA VAL A 430 -8.49 16.02 15.97
C VAL A 430 -8.16 17.12 14.93
N PRO A 431 -9.17 17.79 14.34
CA PRO A 431 -10.58 17.44 14.37
C PRO A 431 -10.83 16.13 13.60
N LEU A 432 -11.87 15.38 13.98
CA LEU A 432 -12.29 14.24 13.18
C LEU A 432 -12.64 14.70 11.75
N PRO A 433 -12.24 13.95 10.71
CA PRO A 433 -12.65 14.22 9.34
C PRO A 433 -14.17 14.35 9.22
N ALA A 434 -14.65 15.06 8.20
CA ALA A 434 -16.09 15.12 7.94
C ALA A 434 -16.66 13.71 7.68
N ALA A 435 -17.93 13.50 8.04
CA ALA A 435 -18.60 12.25 7.72
C ALA A 435 -18.63 12.03 6.19
N PRO A 436 -18.41 10.80 5.70
CA PRO A 436 -18.29 9.55 6.47
C PRO A 436 -16.86 9.15 6.88
N LEU A 437 -15.83 9.95 6.54
CA LEU A 437 -14.42 9.59 6.82
C LEU A 437 -14.13 9.46 8.33
N ASN A 438 -14.90 10.14 9.18
CA ASN A 438 -14.84 9.96 10.64
C ASN A 438 -15.10 8.51 11.10
N LEU A 439 -15.76 7.66 10.30
CA LEU A 439 -15.97 6.25 10.62
C LEU A 439 -14.68 5.43 10.56
N ALA A 440 -13.62 5.92 9.91
CA ALA A 440 -12.38 5.18 9.79
C ALA A 440 -11.70 4.91 11.14
N ALA A 441 -11.59 5.95 11.98
CA ALA A 441 -10.99 5.84 13.31
C ALA A 441 -11.66 4.79 14.22
N PRO A 442 -13.00 4.79 14.41
CA PRO A 442 -13.65 3.76 15.23
C PRO A 442 -13.56 2.36 14.61
N ILE A 443 -13.64 2.21 13.28
CA ILE A 443 -13.47 0.89 12.62
C ILE A 443 -12.09 0.31 12.92
N VAL A 444 -11.03 1.12 12.73
CA VAL A 444 -9.65 0.71 13.01
C VAL A 444 -9.43 0.48 14.51
N GLY A 445 -10.03 1.31 15.36
CA GLY A 445 -9.98 1.14 16.81
C GLY A 445 -10.59 -0.18 17.27
N VAL A 446 -11.76 -0.55 16.75
CA VAL A 446 -12.39 -1.85 17.03
C VAL A 446 -11.51 -3.00 16.53
N TRP A 447 -10.97 -2.90 15.31
CA TRP A 447 -10.09 -3.93 14.76
C TRP A 447 -8.81 -4.11 15.58
N LEU A 448 -8.21 -3.01 16.04
CA LEU A 448 -7.05 -3.01 16.92
C LEU A 448 -7.37 -3.70 18.26
N VAL A 449 -8.51 -3.36 18.88
CA VAL A 449 -8.96 -3.99 20.13
C VAL A 449 -9.16 -5.49 19.95
N ILE A 450 -9.78 -5.93 18.84
CA ILE A 450 -9.92 -7.35 18.51
C ILE A 450 -8.54 -8.02 18.43
N GLY A 451 -7.59 -7.40 17.72
CA GLY A 451 -6.23 -7.93 17.58
C GLY A 451 -5.50 -8.07 18.93
N ILE A 452 -5.64 -7.08 19.81
CA ILE A 452 -5.07 -7.10 21.16
C ILE A 452 -5.74 -8.19 22.01
N VAL A 453 -7.07 -8.28 21.99
CA VAL A 453 -7.80 -9.31 22.75
C VAL A 453 -7.38 -10.71 22.30
N ILE A 454 -7.30 -10.96 20.99
CA ILE A 454 -6.81 -12.23 20.45
C ILE A 454 -5.36 -12.49 20.92
N ALA A 455 -4.48 -11.49 20.86
CA ALA A 455 -3.11 -11.63 21.34
C ALA A 455 -3.04 -12.03 22.82
N VAL A 456 -3.84 -11.39 23.68
CA VAL A 456 -3.88 -11.67 25.12
C VAL A 456 -4.48 -13.06 25.40
N VAL A 457 -5.53 -13.45 24.69
CA VAL A 457 -6.15 -14.78 24.82
C VAL A 457 -5.19 -15.88 24.34
N LEU A 458 -4.52 -15.69 23.21
CA LEU A 458 -3.53 -16.64 22.72
C LEU A 458 -2.32 -16.75 23.67
N ASN A 459 -1.85 -15.63 24.23
CA ASN A 459 -0.75 -15.61 25.17
C ASN A 459 -1.09 -16.31 26.51
N SER A 460 -2.36 -16.30 26.91
CA SER A 460 -2.81 -16.97 28.14
C SER A 460 -3.15 -18.45 27.94
N ARG A 461 -3.72 -18.84 26.78
CA ARG A 461 -4.17 -20.22 26.53
C ARG A 461 -3.14 -21.08 25.82
N SER A 462 -2.31 -20.51 24.96
CA SER A 462 -1.34 -21.25 24.15
C SER A 462 -0.13 -20.37 23.80
N PRO A 463 0.74 -20.05 24.78
CA PRO A 463 1.94 -19.24 24.55
C PRO A 463 2.82 -19.81 23.44
N GLU A 464 2.83 -21.14 23.31
CA GLU A 464 3.56 -21.89 22.28
C GLU A 464 3.11 -21.56 20.85
N LEU A 465 1.85 -21.19 20.62
CA LEU A 465 1.35 -20.84 19.28
C LEU A 465 1.80 -19.44 18.84
N LEU A 466 1.82 -18.48 19.77
CA LEU A 466 2.41 -17.16 19.49
C LEU A 466 3.94 -17.28 19.32
N ALA A 467 4.59 -18.12 20.12
CA ALA A 467 6.01 -18.42 19.98
C ALA A 467 6.32 -19.19 18.68
N ALA A 468 5.43 -20.06 18.20
CA ALA A 468 5.57 -20.73 16.91
C ALA A 468 5.49 -19.75 15.74
N GLY A 469 4.71 -18.67 15.87
CA GLY A 469 4.75 -17.54 14.93
C GLY A 469 6.13 -16.90 14.82
N ARG A 470 6.96 -16.95 15.88
CA ARG A 470 8.37 -16.54 15.81
C ARG A 470 9.18 -17.47 14.91
N LYS A 471 8.98 -18.79 14.98
CA LYS A 471 9.74 -19.78 14.19
C LYS A 471 9.42 -19.73 12.70
N VAL A 472 8.14 -19.61 12.33
CA VAL A 472 7.68 -19.58 10.93
C VAL A 472 8.26 -18.41 10.11
N TYR A 473 8.75 -17.35 10.77
CA TYR A 473 9.29 -16.18 10.10
C TYR A 473 10.72 -15.80 10.50
N VAL A 474 11.29 -16.34 11.58
CA VAL A 474 12.64 -15.94 12.07
C VAL A 474 13.73 -16.95 11.68
N GLU A 475 13.38 -18.20 11.36
CA GLU A 475 14.37 -19.23 11.00
C GLU A 475 14.78 -19.12 9.51
N GLY A 476 15.47 -18.02 9.20
CA GLY A 476 16.49 -17.97 8.15
C GLY A 476 17.87 -17.99 8.83
N GLU A 477 18.13 -19.10 9.52
CA GLU A 477 19.37 -19.69 10.09
C GLU A 477 20.62 -18.76 10.11
N GLU A 478 21.24 -18.42 11.23
CA GLU A 478 21.94 -19.35 12.13
C GLU A 478 22.46 -20.63 11.44
N GLU A 479 23.20 -20.44 10.35
CA GLU A 479 24.39 -21.26 10.01
C GLU A 479 25.54 -20.36 9.51
#